data_AF-A0A132NKU3-F1
#
_entry.id   AF-A0A132NKU3-F1
#
_cell.length_a   1.000
_cell.length_b   1.000
_cell.length_c   1.000
_cell.angle_alpha   90.00
_cell.angle_beta   90.00
_cell.angle_gamma   90.00
#
_symmetry.space_group_name_H-M   'P 1'
#
loop_
_entity.id
_entity.type
_entity.pdbx_description
1 polymer ?
#
loop_
_entity_poly.entity_id
_entity_poly.type
_entity_poly.pdbx_seq_one_letter_code
_entity_poly.pdbx_strand_id
1 'polypeptide(L)' 'MLLEMRIRGLGVIDDALLKLSRGFTVITGETGAGKTMVVTGLGLLFGGRGDSSLVRPGANGASVEGRIAVDPAGP' A
#
# COMPACT_ATOMS: atom_id res chain seq x y z
N MET A 1 -3.61 12.93 -6.86
CA MET A 1 -4.40 12.08 -5.94
C MET A 1 -4.11 10.61 -6.22
N LEU A 2 -3.85 9.81 -5.18
CA LEU A 2 -3.74 8.36 -5.30
C LEU A 2 -5.12 7.73 -5.54
N LEU A 3 -5.29 7.02 -6.65
CA LEU A 3 -6.55 6.41 -7.10
C LEU A 3 -6.63 4.93 -6.72
N GLU A 4 -5.50 4.25 -6.78
CA GLU A 4 -5.40 2.82 -6.55
C GLU A 4 -4.03 2.48 -5.98
N MET A 5 -3.97 1.47 -5.12
CA MET A 5 -2.72 0.90 -4.63
C MET A 5 -2.82 -0.62 -4.64
N ARG A 6 -1.81 -1.30 -5.20
CA ARG A 6 -1.66 -2.75 -5.13
C ARG A 6 -0.49 -3.09 -4.22
N ILE A 7 -0.71 -4.01 -3.29
CA ILE A 7 0.29 -4.52 -2.37
C ILE A 7 0.47 -6.01 -2.64
N ARG A 8 1.71 -6.48 -2.83
CA ARG A 8 2.01 -7.91 -2.95
C ARG A 8 3.16 -8.32 -2.04
N GLY A 9 3.00 -9.44 -1.35
CA GLY A 9 4.04 -10.07 -0.52
C GLY A 9 4.52 -9.22 0.66
N LEU A 10 3.66 -8.37 1.25
CA LEU A 10 4.01 -7.44 2.33
C LEU A 10 3.39 -7.86 3.67
N GLY A 11 4.22 -8.33 4.61
CA GLY A 11 3.81 -8.79 5.92
C GLY A 11 2.76 -9.89 5.83
N VAL A 12 1.54 -9.60 6.28
CA VAL A 12 0.41 -10.55 6.22
C VAL A 12 -0.34 -10.52 4.88
N ILE A 13 -0.09 -9.53 4.01
CA ILE A 13 -0.76 -9.37 2.72
C ILE A 13 -0.03 -10.19 1.66
N ASP A 14 -0.75 -11.12 1.04
CA ASP A 14 -0.28 -11.85 -0.14
C ASP A 14 -0.47 -11.01 -1.42
N ASP A 15 -1.72 -10.66 -1.74
CA ASP A 15 -2.08 -9.71 -2.81
C ASP A 15 -3.33 -8.93 -2.38
N ALA A 16 -3.26 -7.59 -2.44
CA ALA A 16 -4.39 -6.72 -2.16
C ALA A 16 -4.44 -5.57 -3.15
N LEU A 17 -5.63 -5.29 -3.70
CA LEU A 17 -5.91 -4.13 -4.52
C LEU A 17 -6.87 -3.19 -3.79
N LEU A 18 -6.42 -1.98 -3.50
CA LEU A 18 -7.19 -0.96 -2.80
C LEU A 18 -7.57 0.16 -3.77
N LYS A 19 -8.87 0.41 -3.92
CA LYS A 19 -9.39 1.60 -4.60
C LYS A 19 -9.57 2.72 -3.58
N LEU A 20 -8.98 3.87 -3.84
CA LEU A 20 -8.99 5.00 -2.92
C LEU A 20 -9.89 6.11 -3.44
N SER A 21 -10.69 6.65 -2.52
CA SER A 21 -11.69 7.68 -2.79
C SER A 21 -11.16 9.06 -2.42
N ARG A 22 -11.71 10.11 -3.06
CA ARG A 22 -11.45 11.49 -2.63
C ARG A 22 -12.01 11.72 -1.22
N GLY A 23 -11.38 12.62 -0.48
CA GLY A 23 -11.80 12.97 0.87
C GLY A 23 -11.29 11.95 1.88
N PHE A 24 -12.21 11.24 2.55
CA PHE A 24 -11.89 10.38 3.68
C PHE A 24 -12.11 8.91 3.35
N THR A 25 -11.03 8.12 3.38
CA THR A 25 -11.09 6.67 3.23
C THR A 25 -10.86 6.02 4.59
N VAL A 26 -11.78 5.15 5.01
CA VAL A 26 -11.69 4.40 6.27
C VAL A 26 -11.35 2.94 5.97
N ILE A 27 -10.34 2.41 6.66
CA ILE A 27 -9.94 1.01 6.59
C ILE A 27 -10.22 0.37 7.94
N THR A 28 -11.10 -0.62 7.95
CA THR A 28 -11.50 -1.36 9.16
C THR A 28 -11.12 -2.84 9.04
N GLY A 29 -11.29 -3.58 10.14
CA GLY A 29 -10.97 -5.00 10.23
C GLY A 29 -10.40 -5.34 11.60
N GLU A 30 -10.17 -6.62 11.85
CA GLU A 30 -9.62 -7.14 13.10
C GLU A 30 -8.11 -6.91 13.22
N THR A 31 -7.55 -7.20 14.40
CA THR A 31 -6.09 -7.24 14.58
C THR A 31 -5.50 -8.34 13.69
N GLY A 32 -4.41 -8.03 12.98
CA GLY A 32 -3.80 -8.96 12.03
C GLY A 32 -4.42 -8.95 10.62
N ALA A 33 -5.51 -8.22 10.38
CA ALA A 33 -6.15 -8.12 9.06
C ALA A 33 -5.34 -7.33 8.00
N GLY A 34 -4.10 -6.93 8.30
CA GLY A 34 -3.23 -6.23 7.35
C GLY A 34 -3.38 -4.71 7.31
N LYS A 35 -4.21 -4.10 8.16
CA LYS A 35 -4.40 -2.63 8.20
C LYS A 35 -3.07 -1.85 8.33
N THR A 36 -2.18 -2.29 9.21
CA THR A 36 -0.85 -1.67 9.36
C THR A 36 -0.02 -1.81 8.09
N MET A 37 -0.09 -2.95 7.39
CA MET A 37 0.63 -3.15 6.13
C MET A 37 0.12 -2.22 5.02
N VAL A 38 -1.16 -1.84 5.04
CA VAL A 38 -1.68 -0.82 4.12
C VAL A 38 -1.03 0.54 4.39
N VAL A 39 -0.92 0.94 5.65
CA VAL A 39 -0.26 2.20 6.03
C VAL A 39 1.23 2.16 5.71
N THR A 40 1.91 1.04 6.00
CA THR A 40 3.30 0.81 5.61
C THR A 40 3.47 0.89 4.09
N GLY A 41 2.55 0.30 3.33
CA GLY A 41 2.55 0.35 1.87
C GLY A 41 2.47 1.78 1.35
N LEU A 42 1.58 2.61 1.90
CA LEU A 42 1.54 4.05 1.57
C LEU A 42 2.87 4.75 1.86
N GLY A 43 3.50 4.44 3.01
CA GLY A 43 4.82 4.97 3.35
C GLY A 43 5.88 4.59 2.30
N LEU A 44 5.96 3.32 1.93
CA LEU A 44 6.89 2.82 0.91
C LEU A 44 6.64 3.47 -0.47
N LEU A 45 5.36 3.60 -0.86
CA LEU A 45 4.98 4.19 -2.15
C LEU A 45 5.45 5.64 -2.30
N PHE A 46 5.52 6.38 -1.20
CA PHE A 46 5.97 7.78 -1.18
C PHE A 46 7.44 7.95 -0.72
N GLY A 47 8.28 6.92 -0.91
CA GLY A 47 9.72 7.01 -0.68
C GLY A 47 10.19 6.67 0.75
N GLY A 48 9.31 6.06 1.55
CA GLY A 48 9.67 5.50 2.84
C GLY A 48 10.74 4.40 2.71
N ARG A 49 11.51 4.20 3.79
CA ARG A 49 12.60 3.22 3.82
C ARG A 49 12.06 1.80 3.71
N GLY A 50 12.56 1.04 2.73
CA GLY A 50 12.32 -0.39 2.62
C GLY A 50 13.13 -1.20 3.65
N ASP A 51 12.52 -2.26 4.18
CA ASP A 51 13.14 -3.23 5.08
C ASP A 51 12.72 -4.65 4.64
N SER A 52 13.69 -5.56 4.51
CA SER A 52 13.45 -6.97 4.18
C SER A 52 12.58 -7.69 5.21
N SER A 53 12.52 -7.21 6.45
CA SER A 53 11.63 -7.76 7.49
C SER A 53 10.14 -7.61 7.13
N LEU A 54 9.81 -6.72 6.19
CA LEU A 54 8.46 -6.49 5.70
C LEU A 54 8.05 -7.51 4.62
N VAL A 55 8.98 -8.29 4.07
CA VAL A 55 8.64 -9.31 3.07
C VAL A 55 7.90 -10.44 3.75
N ARG A 56 6.75 -10.81 3.19
CA ARG A 56 5.91 -11.92 3.68
C ARG A 56 6.74 -13.21 3.73
N PRO A 57 6.66 -14.01 4.81
CA PRO A 57 7.31 -15.31 4.86
C PRO A 57 6.93 -16.21 3.67
N GLY A 58 7.94 -16.76 3.00
CA GLY A 58 7.76 -17.59 1.80
C GLY A 58 7.60 -16.83 0.48
N ALA A 59 7.57 -15.49 0.50
CA ALA A 59 7.63 -14.68 -0.72
C ALA A 59 9.08 -14.33 -1.09
N ASN A 60 9.34 -14.22 -2.40
CA ASN A 60 10.66 -13.82 -2.92
C ASN A 60 10.93 -12.31 -2.77
N GLY A 61 9.91 -11.52 -2.42
CA GLY A 61 10.00 -10.08 -2.27
C GLY A 61 8.62 -9.45 -2.02
N ALA A 62 8.62 -8.14 -1.78
CA ALA A 62 7.42 -7.33 -1.62
C ALA A 62 7.38 -6.22 -2.67
N SER A 63 6.19 -5.86 -3.12
CA SER A 63 5.99 -4.72 -4.02
C SER A 63 4.77 -3.90 -3.59
N VAL A 64 4.88 -2.59 -3.77
CA VAL A 64 3.77 -1.66 -3.60
C VAL A 64 3.73 -0.77 -4.83
N GLU A 65 2.62 -0.82 -5.54
CA GLU A 65 2.38 -0.07 -6.78
C GLU A 65 1.21 0.87 -6.56
N GLY A 66 1.27 2.07 -7.13
CA GLY A 66 0.22 3.08 -6.98
C GLY A 66 -0.10 3.79 -8.28
N ARG A 67 -1.38 4.04 -8.51
CA ARG A 67 -1.85 4.85 -9.63
C ARG A 67 -2.25 6.24 -9.13
N ILE A 68 -1.57 7.26 -9.61
CA ILE A 68 -1.79 8.64 -9.18
C ILE A 68 -2.39 9.45 -10.34
N ALA A 69 -3.47 10.16 -10.07
CA ALA A 69 -3.92 11.27 -10.91
C ALA A 69 -3.04 12.49 -10.64
N VAL A 70 -2.31 12.94 -11.65
CA VAL A 70 -1.55 14.19 -11.63
C VAL A 70 -2.44 15.29 -12.21
N ASP A 71 -2.40 16.49 -11.62
CA ASP A 71 -3.11 17.64 -12.16
C ASP A 71 -2.39 18.10 -13.44
N PRO A 72 -3.06 18.17 -14.61
CA PRO A 72 -2.43 18.68 -15.83
C PRO A 72 -1.97 20.15 -15.73
N ALA A 73 -2.43 20.91 -14.72
CA ALA A 73 -1.99 22.27 -14.43
C ALA A 73 -1.10 22.41 -13.18
N GLY A 74 -0.77 21.29 -12.49
CA GLY A 74 0.23 21.28 -11.41
C GLY A 74 1.64 21.54 -11.98
N PRO A 75 2.69 21.73 -11.14
CA PRO A 75 4.04 21.84 -11.69
C PRO A 75 4.38 20.67 -12.61
#